data_AF-A0A7X7ZE46-F1
#
_entry.id   AF-A0A7X7ZE46-F1
#
_cell.length_a   1.000
_cell.length_b   1.000
_cell.length_c   1.000
_cell.angle_alpha   90.00
_cell.angle_beta   90.00
_cell.angle_gamma   90.00
#
_symmetry.space_group_name_H-M   'P 1'
#
loop_
_entity.id
_entity.type
_entity.pdbx_description
1 polymer ?
#
loop_
_entity_poly.entity_id
_entity_poly.type
_entity_poly.pdbx_seq_one_letter_code
_entity_poly.pdbx_strand_id
1 'polypeptide(L)'
;MDYKESQEAFHASCRAYRNEKENLVRYKNAQGLDALTEQMVRFMQEDVDYVDKILDRIEKKCGTNARLMIFLLFVEEKTQVDIAHEFGITRRQVQYSMDKWLHAALDYTGE
;
A
#
# COMPACT_ATOMS: atom_id res chain seq x y z
N MET A 1 -3.02 -2.77 -18.03
CA MET A 1 -3.76 -2.16 -16.90
C MET A 1 -3.52 -0.67 -17.01
N ASP A 2 -4.60 0.10 -17.08
CA ASP A 2 -4.53 1.58 -17.07
C ASP A 2 -4.04 2.06 -15.68
N TYR A 3 -3.46 3.26 -15.60
CA TYR A 3 -3.00 3.85 -14.34
C TYR A 3 -4.13 3.91 -13.31
N LYS A 4 -5.34 4.29 -13.75
CA LYS A 4 -6.51 4.37 -12.88
C LYS A 4 -6.86 3.02 -12.24
N GLU A 5 -6.86 1.95 -13.04
CA GLU A 5 -7.09 0.59 -12.55
C GLU A 5 -6.01 0.17 -11.55
N SER A 6 -4.75 0.50 -11.84
CA SER A 6 -3.61 0.21 -10.95
C SER A 6 -3.73 0.93 -9.61
N GLN A 7 -4.17 2.19 -9.64
CA GLN A 7 -4.39 3.02 -8.45
C GLN A 7 -5.55 2.48 -7.61
N GLU A 8 -6.67 2.12 -8.25
CA GLU A 8 -7.83 1.54 -7.57
C GLU A 8 -7.48 0.18 -6.93
N ALA A 9 -6.73 -0.67 -7.63
CA ALA A 9 -6.23 -1.94 -7.12
C ALA A 9 -5.30 -1.73 -5.91
N PHE A 10 -4.32 -0.82 -6.02
CA PHE A 10 -3.42 -0.50 -4.91
C PHE A 10 -4.17 -0.01 -3.68
N HIS A 11 -5.14 0.89 -3.87
CA HIS A 11 -5.96 1.39 -2.76
C HIS A 11 -6.82 0.28 -2.14
N ALA A 12 -7.35 -0.65 -2.93
CA ALA A 12 -8.09 -1.80 -2.43
C ALA A 12 -7.21 -2.71 -1.56
N SER A 13 -6.01 -3.08 -2.03
CA SER A 13 -5.08 -3.90 -1.25
C SER A 13 -4.60 -3.18 0.02
N CYS A 14 -4.41 -1.85 -0.01
CA CYS A 14 -4.02 -1.09 1.18
C CYS A 14 -5.05 -1.19 2.32
N ARG A 15 -6.36 -1.24 2.01
CA ARG A 15 -7.42 -1.38 3.02
C ARG A 15 -7.38 -2.73 3.73
N ALA A 16 -6.98 -3.79 3.03
CA ALA A 16 -6.90 -5.14 3.59
C ALA A 16 -5.56 -5.41 4.28
N TYR A 17 -4.50 -4.69 3.89
CA TYR A 17 -3.11 -4.93 4.26
C TYR A 17 -2.85 -5.20 5.75
N ARG A 18 -3.41 -4.40 6.66
CA ARG A 18 -3.17 -4.59 8.11
C ARG A 18 -3.77 -5.89 8.61
N ASN A 19 -5.04 -6.13 8.29
CA ASN A 19 -5.74 -7.35 8.66
C ASN A 19 -5.05 -8.58 8.06
N GLU A 20 -4.60 -8.49 6.81
CA GLU A 20 -3.89 -9.57 6.13
C GLU A 20 -2.52 -9.84 6.77
N LYS A 21 -1.72 -8.81 7.07
CA LYS A 21 -0.46 -9.01 7.82
C LYS A 21 -0.67 -9.67 9.17
N GLU A 22 -1.67 -9.24 9.94
CA GLU A 22 -2.00 -9.85 11.23
C GLU A 22 -2.45 -11.31 11.07
N ASN A 23 -3.31 -11.59 10.10
CA ASN A 23 -3.81 -12.94 9.83
C ASN A 23 -2.69 -13.87 9.32
N LEU A 24 -1.80 -13.39 8.45
CA LEU A 24 -0.64 -14.15 7.98
C LEU A 24 0.27 -14.56 9.14
N VAL A 25 0.50 -13.69 10.12
CA VAL A 25 1.25 -14.04 11.34
C VAL A 25 0.55 -15.14 12.13
N ARG A 26 -0.79 -15.10 12.23
CA ARG A 26 -1.57 -16.15 12.91
C ARG A 26 -1.48 -17.48 12.17
N TYR A 27 -1.63 -17.48 10.85
CA TYR A 27 -1.62 -18.70 10.05
C TYR A 27 -0.23 -19.32 9.88
N LYS A 28 0.85 -18.53 9.89
CA LYS A 28 2.24 -19.05 9.89
C LYS A 28 2.55 -19.98 11.07
N ASN A 29 1.82 -19.83 12.16
CA ASN A 29 1.97 -20.65 13.37
C ASN A 29 0.92 -21.77 13.49
N ALA A 30 -0.03 -21.86 12.55
CA ALA A 30 -1.06 -22.87 12.54
C ALA A 30 -0.55 -24.17 11.89
N GLN A 31 -0.81 -25.32 12.52
CA GLN A 31 -0.54 -26.63 11.94
C GLN A 31 -1.80 -27.21 11.31
N GLY A 32 -1.67 -27.90 10.16
CA GLY A 32 -2.76 -28.66 9.55
C GLY A 32 -3.86 -27.82 8.91
N LEU A 33 -3.49 -26.73 8.23
CA LEU A 33 -4.43 -25.96 7.43
C LEU A 33 -5.00 -26.83 6.30
N ASP A 34 -6.28 -26.67 6.00
CA ASP A 34 -6.89 -27.28 4.82
C ASP A 34 -6.46 -26.54 3.54
N ALA A 35 -6.65 -27.19 2.39
CA ALA A 35 -6.21 -26.66 1.08
C ALA A 35 -6.86 -25.31 0.71
N LEU A 36 -8.09 -25.06 1.16
CA LEU A 36 -8.79 -23.79 0.91
C LEU A 36 -8.15 -22.67 1.73
N THR A 37 -7.84 -22.94 2.99
CA THR A 37 -7.19 -21.99 3.89
C THR A 37 -5.76 -21.70 3.45
N GLU A 38 -5.01 -22.70 2.99
CA GLU A 38 -3.70 -22.50 2.36
C GLU A 38 -3.79 -21.60 1.12
N GLN A 39 -4.83 -21.77 0.29
CA GLN A 39 -5.04 -20.92 -0.86
C GLN A 39 -5.37 -19.48 -0.47
N MET A 40 -6.24 -19.28 0.54
CA MET A 40 -6.52 -17.94 1.07
C MET A 40 -5.25 -17.28 1.65
N VAL A 41 -4.42 -18.02 2.38
CA VAL A 41 -3.15 -17.52 2.92
C VAL A 41 -2.20 -17.09 1.80
N ARG A 42 -2.15 -17.82 0.68
CA ARG A 42 -1.38 -17.40 -0.50
C ARG A 42 -1.88 -16.07 -1.07
N PHE A 43 -3.19 -15.91 -1.23
CA PHE A 43 -3.75 -14.64 -1.73
C PHE A 43 -3.46 -13.46 -0.79
N MET A 44 -3.62 -13.64 0.53
CA MET A 44 -3.26 -12.59 1.50
C MET A 44 -1.77 -12.22 1.40
N GLN A 45 -0.89 -13.20 1.18
CA GLN A 45 0.54 -12.94 1.02
C GLN A 45 0.82 -12.15 -0.27
N GLU A 46 0.15 -12.49 -1.37
CA GLU A 46 0.26 -11.76 -2.64
C GLU A 46 -0.18 -10.30 -2.51
N ASP A 47 -1.31 -10.03 -1.83
CA ASP A 47 -1.80 -8.67 -1.57
C ASP A 47 -0.85 -7.86 -0.70
N VAL A 48 -0.34 -8.47 0.38
CA VAL A 48 0.66 -7.84 1.26
C VAL A 48 1.95 -7.52 0.51
N ASP A 49 2.47 -8.47 -0.27
CA ASP A 49 3.69 -8.30 -1.05
C ASP A 49 3.51 -7.24 -2.15
N TYR A 50 2.32 -7.14 -2.73
CA TYR A 50 1.99 -6.11 -3.72
C TYR A 50 2.06 -4.71 -3.11
N VAL A 51 1.45 -4.49 -1.95
CA VAL A 51 1.51 -3.21 -1.24
C VAL A 51 2.93 -2.87 -0.82
N ASP A 52 3.66 -3.81 -0.20
CA ASP A 52 5.06 -3.61 0.24
C ASP A 52 5.95 -3.22 -0.95
N LYS A 53 5.81 -3.90 -2.10
CA LYS A 53 6.56 -3.60 -3.32
C LYS A 53 6.30 -2.19 -3.84
N ILE A 54 5.05 -1.72 -3.81
CA ILE A 54 4.72 -0.35 -4.26
C ILE A 54 5.27 0.69 -3.29
N LEU A 55 5.12 0.47 -1.98
CA LEU A 55 5.68 1.37 -0.97
C LEU A 55 7.21 1.48 -1.06
N ASP A 56 7.90 0.36 -1.31
CA ASP A 56 9.33 0.33 -1.54
C ASP A 56 9.75 1.09 -2.81
N ARG A 57 8.95 0.99 -3.88
CA ARG A 57 9.19 1.78 -5.11
C ARG A 57 9.03 3.26 -4.86
N ILE A 58 8.02 3.67 -4.10
CA ILE A 58 7.80 5.06 -3.70
C ILE A 58 8.98 5.56 -2.87
N GLU A 59 9.46 4.79 -1.89
CA GLU A 59 10.63 5.19 -1.10
C GLU A 59 11.88 5.34 -1.96
N LYS A 60 12.18 4.37 -2.82
CA LYS A 60 13.37 4.41 -3.69
C LYS A 60 13.38 5.59 -4.65
N LYS A 61 12.21 5.99 -5.17
CA LYS A 61 12.09 7.06 -6.18
C LYS A 61 11.82 8.44 -5.59
N CYS A 62 11.09 8.50 -4.48
CA CYS A 62 10.52 9.74 -3.96
C CYS A 62 10.93 10.03 -2.51
N GLY A 63 11.63 9.09 -1.86
CA GLY A 63 12.17 9.22 -0.51
C GLY A 63 11.23 8.68 0.58
N THR A 64 11.80 8.49 1.77
CA THR A 64 11.13 7.88 2.92
C THR A 64 9.87 8.65 3.36
N ASN A 65 9.88 9.99 3.29
CA ASN A 65 8.70 10.79 3.63
C ASN A 65 7.51 10.51 2.68
N ALA A 66 7.77 10.28 1.39
CA ALA A 66 6.73 9.93 0.44
C ALA A 66 6.10 8.58 0.79
N ARG A 67 6.92 7.57 1.09
CA ARG A 67 6.45 6.26 1.56
C ARG A 67 5.60 6.39 2.82
N LEU A 68 6.08 7.15 3.80
CA LEU A 68 5.37 7.35 5.06
C LEU A 68 4.00 8.02 4.84
N MET A 69 3.94 9.09 4.05
CA MET A 69 2.68 9.79 3.79
C MET A 69 1.67 8.91 3.05
N ILE A 70 2.12 8.13 2.06
CA ILE A 70 1.26 7.18 1.33
C ILE A 70 0.75 6.07 2.26
N PHE A 71 1.63 5.53 3.11
CA PHE A 71 1.23 4.56 4.13
C PHE A 71 0.16 5.13 5.05
N LEU A 72 0.38 6.34 5.58
CA LEU A 72 -0.59 6.96 6.49
C LEU A 72 -1.93 7.26 5.80
N LEU A 73 -1.92 7.67 4.53
CA LEU A 73 -3.14 7.97 3.77
C LEU A 73 -3.96 6.74 3.44
N PHE A 74 -3.31 5.67 2.96
CA PHE A 74 -4.02 4.53 2.36
C PHE A 74 -4.08 3.29 3.25
N VAL A 75 -3.12 3.12 4.15
CA VAL A 75 -3.08 1.96 5.07
C VAL A 75 -3.62 2.33 6.45
N GLU A 76 -3.28 3.52 6.95
CA GLU A 76 -3.81 4.02 8.23
C GLU A 76 -5.07 4.89 8.06
N GLU A 77 -5.52 5.10 6.81
CA GLU A 77 -6.73 5.86 6.46
C GLU A 77 -6.78 7.27 7.08
N LYS A 78 -5.62 7.89 7.36
CA LYS A 78 -5.56 9.30 7.81
C LYS A 78 -6.07 10.21 6.70
N THR A 79 -6.71 11.31 7.07
CA THR A 79 -7.17 12.28 6.08
C THR A 79 -5.99 13.08 5.52
N GLN A 80 -6.13 13.60 4.29
CA GLN A 80 -5.14 14.53 3.73
C GLN A 80 -4.92 15.79 4.59
N VAL A 81 -5.92 16.18 5.38
CA VAL A 81 -5.82 17.34 6.29
C VAL A 81 -4.91 17.02 7.46
N ASP A 82 -5.05 15.83 8.06
CA ASP A 82 -4.19 15.38 9.16
C ASP A 82 -2.73 15.27 8.70
N ILE A 83 -2.51 14.70 7.52
CA ILE A 83 -1.18 14.59 6.90
C ILE A 83 -0.60 15.96 6.59
N ALA A 84 -1.40 16.86 6.01
CA ALA A 84 -0.96 18.22 5.73
C ALA A 84 -0.47 18.93 7.00
N HIS A 85 -1.23 18.80 8.09
CA HIS A 85 -0.87 19.35 9.39
C HIS A 85 0.40 18.71 9.97
N GLU A 86 0.50 17.38 9.96
CA GLU A 86 1.65 16.62 10.50
C GLU A 86 2.97 16.95 9.78
N PHE A 87 2.91 17.21 8.48
CA PHE A 87 4.09 17.50 7.66
C PHE A 87 4.32 18.99 7.39
N GLY A 88 3.49 19.89 7.96
CA GLY A 88 3.63 21.33 7.79
C GLY A 88 3.45 21.82 6.35
N ILE A 89 2.61 21.14 5.57
CA ILE A 89 2.31 21.47 4.17
C ILE A 89 0.81 21.70 3.99
N THR A 90 0.41 22.20 2.82
CA THR A 90 -1.00 22.36 2.50
C THR A 90 -1.62 21.06 2.01
N ARG A 91 -2.94 20.90 2.20
CA ARG A 91 -3.71 19.78 1.62
C ARG A 91 -3.50 19.65 0.10
N ARG A 92 -3.42 20.78 -0.61
CA ARG A 92 -3.19 20.78 -2.07
C ARG A 92 -1.81 20.22 -2.43
N GLN A 93 -0.78 20.51 -1.63
CA GLN A 93 0.53 19.92 -1.81
C GLN A 93 0.52 18.41 -1.52
N VAL A 94 -0.24 17.95 -0.52
CA VAL A 94 -0.44 16.50 -0.27
C VAL A 94 -1.04 15.83 -1.51
N GLN A 95 -2.16 16.34 -2.02
CA GLN A 95 -2.83 15.79 -3.21
C GLN A 95 -1.88 15.74 -4.42
N TYR A 96 -1.24 16.87 -4.74
CA TYR A 96 -0.32 16.94 -5.88
C TYR A 96 0.87 15.97 -5.73
N SER A 97 1.43 15.88 -4.52
CA SER A 97 2.59 15.02 -4.27
C SER A 97 2.19 13.55 -4.35
N MET A 98 1.04 13.18 -3.78
CA MET A 98 0.48 11.84 -3.84
C MET A 98 0.30 11.38 -5.29
N ASP A 99 -0.37 12.18 -6.12
CA ASP A 99 -0.59 11.85 -7.53
C ASP A 99 0.75 11.62 -8.25
N LYS A 100 1.72 12.52 -8.04
CA LYS A 100 3.06 12.40 -8.63
C LYS A 100 3.79 11.12 -8.20
N TRP A 101 3.74 10.76 -6.92
CA TRP A 101 4.43 9.59 -6.39
C TRP A 101 3.79 8.28 -6.85
N LEU A 102 2.45 8.24 -6.90
CA LEU A 102 1.71 7.08 -7.40
C LEU A 102 1.99 6.86 -8.88
N HIS A 103 1.97 7.90 -9.72
CA HIS A 103 2.40 7.80 -11.11
C HIS A 103 3.82 7.23 -11.23
N ALA A 104 4.78 7.77 -10.45
CA ALA A 104 6.16 7.29 -10.50
C ALA A 104 6.33 5.81 -10.10
N ALA A 105 5.45 5.28 -9.23
CA ALA A 105 5.53 3.91 -8.72
C ALA A 105 4.68 2.89 -9.51
N LEU A 106 3.51 3.31 -9.99
CA LEU A 106 2.53 2.47 -10.68
C LEU A 106 2.74 2.43 -12.20
N ASP A 107 3.15 3.54 -12.82
CA ASP A 107 3.48 3.58 -14.26
C ASP A 107 4.81 2.88 -14.58
N TYR A 108 5.50 2.37 -13.56
CA TYR A 108 6.72 1.61 -13.74
C TYR A 108 6.43 0.20 -14.26
N THR A 109 6.31 0.10 -15.58
CA THR A 109 6.57 -1.12 -16.36
C THR A 109 8.08 -1.32 -16.46
N GLY A 110 8.72 -1.66 -15.34
CA GLY A 110 10.15 -1.98 -15.32
C GLY A 110 10.39 -3.39 -15.82
N GLU A 111 10.84 -3.47 -17.06
CA GLU A 111 11.85 -4.39 -17.63
C GLU A 111 12.58 -5.32 -16.64
#